data_AF-A0A6L3WA72-F1
#
_entry.id   AF-A0A6L3WA72-F1
#
_cell.length_a   1.000
_cell.length_b   1.000
_cell.length_c   1.000
_cell.angle_alpha   90.00
_cell.angle_beta   90.00
_cell.angle_gamma   90.00
#
_symmetry.space_group_name_H-M   'P 1'
#
loop_
_entity.id
_entity.type
_entity.pdbx_description
1 polymer ?
#
loop_
_entity_poly.entity_id
_entity_poly.type
_entity_poly.pdbx_seq_one_letter_code
_entity_poly.pdbx_strand_id
1 'polypeptide(L)'
;MTGWGTIDGWDIDPIGVQTVLEKVITHYAGEDGKGNGGLVKQAGQFAQYVDDAVAAALSEPIGIALGEYAKAVKPELKATFHKVHSCVKGATDATKAYIDGDIKMAEKAQKRAVDAPSPQAGGKW
;
A
#
# COMPACT_ATOMS: atom_id res chain seq x y z
N MET A 1 -20.36 -13.64 14.65
CA MET A 1 -19.02 -13.16 14.28
C MET A 1 -18.04 -14.21 14.81
N THR A 2 -17.77 -15.23 14.01
CA THR A 2 -16.97 -16.40 14.39
C THR A 2 -15.48 -16.06 14.31
N GLY A 3 -14.76 -16.50 15.33
CA GLY A 3 -13.41 -16.08 15.68
C GLY A 3 -12.39 -16.26 14.58
N TRP A 4 -11.47 -15.30 14.55
CA TRP A 4 -10.18 -15.43 13.89
C TRP A 4 -9.49 -16.67 14.49
N GLY A 5 -9.31 -17.70 13.66
CA GLY A 5 -8.62 -18.94 14.03
C GLY A 5 -7.22 -18.64 14.54
N THR A 6 -6.70 -19.53 15.38
CA THR A 6 -5.32 -19.49 15.85
C THR A 6 -4.37 -19.40 14.66
N ILE A 7 -3.71 -18.25 14.47
CA ILE A 7 -2.74 -18.06 13.39
C ILE A 7 -1.52 -18.93 13.71
N ASP A 8 -1.46 -20.12 13.12
CA ASP A 8 -0.39 -21.10 13.23
C ASP A 8 0.55 -21.03 12.01
N GLY A 9 1.14 -19.85 11.79
CA GLY A 9 2.13 -19.63 10.73
C GLY A 9 2.03 -18.23 10.13
N TRP A 10 2.86 -17.97 9.11
CA TRP A 10 2.62 -16.85 8.21
C TRP A 10 1.62 -17.34 7.17
N ASP A 11 0.34 -17.03 7.35
CA ASP A 11 -0.73 -17.29 6.37
C ASP A 11 -1.25 -15.93 5.88
N ILE A 12 -0.64 -15.43 4.81
CA ILE A 12 -1.04 -14.17 4.18
C ILE A 12 -1.92 -14.51 2.98
N ASP A 13 -3.11 -13.92 2.89
CA ASP A 13 -3.94 -13.93 1.68
C ASP A 13 -3.45 -12.87 0.68
N PRO A 14 -2.72 -13.23 -0.40
CA PRO A 14 -2.14 -12.26 -1.31
C PRO A 14 -3.20 -11.50 -2.11
N ILE A 15 -4.34 -12.15 -2.41
CA ILE A 15 -5.45 -11.55 -3.15
C ILE A 15 -6.20 -10.57 -2.25
N GLY A 16 -6.40 -10.94 -0.99
CA GLY A 16 -6.93 -10.04 0.03
C GLY A 16 -6.07 -8.79 0.20
N VAL A 17 -4.74 -8.94 0.27
CA VAL A 17 -3.81 -7.80 0.32
C VAL A 17 -3.91 -6.94 -0.94
N GLN A 18 -3.90 -7.55 -2.13
CA GLN A 18 -4.05 -6.82 -3.39
C GLN A 18 -5.33 -5.98 -3.40
N THR A 19 -6.46 -6.56 -2.99
CA THR A 19 -7.76 -5.89 -2.94
C THR A 19 -7.73 -4.65 -2.04
N VAL A 20 -7.05 -4.73 -0.89
CA VAL A 20 -6.90 -3.59 0.01
C VAL A 20 -5.98 -2.53 -0.60
N LEU A 21 -4.87 -2.93 -1.22
CA LEU A 21 -3.94 -2.00 -1.85
C LEU A 21 -4.58 -1.24 -3.03
N GLU A 22 -5.38 -1.91 -3.84
CA GLU A 22 -6.15 -1.27 -4.92
C GLU A 22 -7.09 -0.19 -4.37
N LYS A 23 -7.84 -0.48 -3.30
CA LYS A 23 -8.69 0.53 -2.64
C LYS A 23 -7.91 1.74 -2.15
N VAL A 24 -6.75 1.51 -1.51
CA VAL A 24 -5.87 2.60 -1.06
C VAL A 24 -5.40 3.44 -2.25
N ILE A 25 -4.98 2.79 -3.34
CA ILE A 25 -4.55 3.47 -4.57
C ILE A 25 -5.70 4.27 -5.18
N THR A 26 -6.94 3.76 -5.20
CA THR A 26 -8.11 4.49 -5.68
C THR A 26 -8.34 5.77 -4.88
N HIS A 27 -8.28 5.72 -3.55
CA HIS A 27 -8.41 6.92 -2.71
C HIS A 27 -7.23 7.89 -2.87
N TYR A 28 -6.03 7.35 -3.10
CA TYR A 28 -4.80 8.13 -3.23
C TYR A 28 -4.68 8.82 -4.59
N ALA A 29 -4.78 8.07 -5.69
CA ALA A 29 -4.48 8.49 -7.05
C ALA A 29 -5.71 8.58 -7.98
N GLY A 30 -6.87 8.12 -7.53
CA GLY A 30 -8.08 7.99 -8.35
C GLY A 30 -8.22 6.60 -9.00
N GLU A 31 -9.36 6.37 -9.64
CA GLU A 31 -9.70 5.08 -10.28
C GLU A 31 -8.71 4.66 -11.37
N ASP A 32 -8.07 5.63 -12.04
CA ASP A 32 -7.09 5.35 -13.09
C ASP A 32 -5.69 5.01 -12.54
N GLY A 33 -5.47 5.15 -11.23
CA GLY A 33 -4.19 4.93 -10.57
C GLY A 33 -3.06 5.88 -11.01
N LYS A 34 -3.36 6.92 -11.80
CA LYS A 34 -2.37 7.81 -12.44
C LYS A 34 -2.29 9.18 -11.79
N GLY A 35 -3.06 9.43 -10.74
CA GLY A 35 -3.06 10.71 -10.02
C GLY A 35 -4.04 11.73 -10.58
N ASN A 36 -4.93 11.34 -11.49
CA ASN A 36 -5.98 12.22 -12.02
C ASN A 36 -7.22 12.28 -11.11
N GLY A 37 -7.18 11.63 -9.95
CA GLY A 37 -8.23 11.67 -8.94
C GLY A 37 -7.68 11.55 -7.52
N GLY A 38 -8.59 11.26 -6.58
CA GLY A 38 -8.25 11.03 -5.18
C GLY A 38 -7.54 12.22 -4.51
N LEU A 39 -6.76 11.89 -3.49
CA LEU A 39 -5.99 12.85 -2.71
C LEU A 39 -4.95 13.62 -3.55
N VAL A 40 -4.32 12.97 -4.53
CA VAL A 40 -3.31 13.60 -5.40
C VAL A 40 -3.91 14.78 -6.18
N LYS A 41 -5.09 14.60 -6.79
CA LYS A 41 -5.78 15.69 -7.49
C LYS A 41 -6.14 16.83 -6.54
N GLN A 42 -6.73 16.50 -5.38
CA GLN A 42 -7.15 17.51 -4.41
C GLN A 42 -5.97 18.36 -3.91
N ALA A 43 -4.81 17.75 -3.66
CA ALA A 43 -3.62 18.51 -3.30
C ALA A 43 -3.02 19.31 -4.44
N GLY A 44 -3.11 18.82 -5.68
CA GLY A 44 -2.72 19.59 -6.86
C GLY A 44 -3.54 20.88 -7.01
N GLN A 45 -4.79 20.86 -6.57
CA GLN A 45 -5.70 22.01 -6.59
C GLN A 45 -5.63 22.88 -5.32
N PHE A 46 -4.96 22.43 -4.27
CA PHE A 46 -4.93 23.13 -2.97
C PHE A 46 -4.44 24.58 -3.08
N ALA A 47 -3.36 24.83 -3.83
CA ALA A 47 -2.83 26.19 -4.01
C ALA A 47 -3.86 27.10 -4.70
N GLN A 48 -4.51 26.59 -5.76
CA GLN A 48 -5.56 27.34 -6.46
C GLN A 48 -6.74 27.67 -5.53
N TYR A 49 -7.19 26.71 -4.69
CA TYR A 49 -8.27 26.97 -3.75
C TYR A 49 -7.90 27.99 -2.68
N VAL A 50 -6.63 28.04 -2.27
CA VAL A 50 -6.14 29.11 -1.39
C VAL A 50 -6.18 30.44 -2.12
N ASP A 51 -5.69 30.52 -3.35
CA ASP A 51 -5.69 31.76 -4.14
C ASP A 51 -7.13 32.26 -4.39
N ASP A 52 -8.07 31.37 -4.70
CA ASP A 52 -9.49 31.68 -4.88
C ASP A 52 -10.09 32.25 -3.58
N ALA A 53 -9.75 31.66 -2.43
CA ALA A 53 -10.20 32.14 -1.12
C ALA A 53 -9.61 33.50 -0.77
N VAL A 54 -8.34 33.75 -1.10
CA VAL A 54 -7.68 35.06 -0.93
C VAL A 54 -8.40 36.12 -1.78
N ALA A 55 -8.68 35.81 -3.05
CA ALA A 55 -9.39 36.71 -3.95
C ALA A 55 -10.81 37.02 -3.46
N ALA A 56 -11.53 36.02 -2.94
CA ALA A 56 -12.88 36.18 -2.41
C ALA A 56 -12.93 36.95 -1.08
N ALA A 57 -11.89 36.84 -0.24
CA ALA A 57 -11.86 37.45 1.08
C ALA A 57 -11.80 38.99 1.05
N LEU A 58 -11.30 39.58 -0.05
CA LEU A 58 -11.15 41.04 -0.25
C LEU A 58 -10.49 41.76 0.95
N SER A 59 -9.57 41.06 1.63
CA SER A 59 -8.97 41.49 2.89
C SER A 59 -7.50 41.08 2.92
N GLU A 60 -6.61 42.06 2.92
CA GLU A 60 -5.16 41.84 2.94
C GLU A 60 -4.69 41.00 4.15
N PRO A 61 -5.14 41.27 5.40
CA PRO A 61 -4.76 40.43 6.54
C PRO A 61 -5.21 38.97 6.41
N ILE A 62 -6.40 38.72 5.84
CA ILE A 62 -6.89 37.35 5.60
C ILE A 62 -6.04 36.70 4.50
N GLY A 63 -5.67 37.45 3.47
CA GLY A 63 -4.81 36.98 2.40
C GLY A 63 -3.44 36.51 2.91
N ILE A 64 -2.82 37.29 3.80
CA ILE A 64 -1.56 36.94 4.45
C ILE A 64 -1.71 35.65 5.26
N ALA A 65 -2.75 35.57 6.10
CA ALA A 65 -3.00 34.40 6.95
C ALA A 65 -3.21 33.11 6.13
N LEU A 66 -3.96 33.18 5.02
CA LEU A 66 -4.16 32.06 4.11
C LEU A 66 -2.85 31.63 3.41
N GLY A 67 -2.03 32.60 3.00
CA GLY A 67 -0.72 32.33 2.43
C GLY A 67 0.25 31.67 3.42
N GLU A 68 0.23 32.08 4.69
CA GLU A 68 1.00 31.45 5.77
C GLU A 68 0.51 30.04 6.08
N TYR A 69 -0.81 29.86 6.15
CA TYR A 69 -1.42 28.54 6.32
C TYR A 69 -0.99 27.57 5.20
N ALA A 70 -1.06 28.01 3.95
CA ALA A 70 -0.66 27.19 2.80
C ALA A 70 0.83 26.81 2.87
N LYS A 71 1.71 27.73 3.29
CA LYS A 71 3.14 27.46 3.50
C LYS A 71 3.36 26.45 4.63
N ALA A 72 2.61 26.56 5.72
CA ALA A 72 2.72 25.70 6.89
C ALA A 72 2.25 24.25 6.61
N VAL A 73 1.16 24.07 5.87
CA VAL A 73 0.57 22.75 5.61
C VAL A 73 1.26 21.98 4.48
N LYS A 74 1.89 22.69 3.52
CA LYS A 74 2.52 22.05 2.35
C LYS A 74 3.53 20.94 2.68
N PRO A 75 4.42 21.06 3.69
CA PRO A 75 5.31 19.98 4.11
C PRO A 75 4.56 18.76 4.67
N GLU A 76 3.54 18.96 5.48
CA GLU A 76 2.72 17.88 6.06
C GLU A 76 1.95 17.11 4.98
N LEU A 77 1.42 17.85 4.00
CA LEU A 77 0.73 17.28 2.85
C LEU A 77 1.69 16.40 2.02
N LYS A 78 2.91 16.88 1.76
CA LYS A 78 3.97 16.09 1.10
C LYS A 78 4.37 14.85 1.91
N ALA A 79 4.53 14.98 3.22
CA ALA A 79 4.88 13.87 4.09
C ALA A 79 3.80 12.78 4.08
N THR A 80 2.52 13.18 4.07
CA THR A 80 1.38 12.28 3.96
C THR A 80 1.42 11.50 2.64
N PHE A 81 1.71 12.17 1.52
CA PHE A 81 1.85 11.51 0.23
C PHE A 81 2.95 10.45 0.23
N HIS A 82 4.14 10.82 0.70
CA HIS A 82 5.26 9.89 0.81
C HIS A 82 4.93 8.69 1.71
N LYS A 83 4.19 8.91 2.79
CA LYS A 83 3.80 7.83 3.72
C LYS A 83 2.82 6.85 3.08
N VAL A 84 1.79 7.32 2.37
CA VAL A 84 0.87 6.42 1.67
C VAL A 84 1.63 5.59 0.63
N HIS A 85 2.49 6.24 -0.15
CA HIS A 85 3.31 5.55 -1.15
C HIS A 85 4.23 4.48 -0.52
N SER A 86 4.91 4.81 0.58
CA SER A 86 5.82 3.88 1.25
C SER A 86 5.08 2.68 1.87
N CYS A 87 3.90 2.90 2.44
CA CYS A 87 3.06 1.82 2.96
C CYS A 87 2.59 0.88 1.85
N VAL A 88 2.08 1.42 0.73
CA VAL A 88 1.64 0.62 -0.43
C VAL A 88 2.79 -0.21 -0.98
N LYS A 89 3.96 0.42 -1.17
CA LYS A 89 5.17 -0.27 -1.65
C LYS A 89 5.61 -1.36 -0.68
N GLY A 90 5.69 -1.06 0.61
CA GLY A 90 6.14 -2.02 1.63
C GLY A 90 5.23 -3.25 1.72
N ALA A 91 3.91 -3.05 1.69
CA ALA A 91 2.94 -4.15 1.67
C ALA A 91 3.04 -4.99 0.38
N THR A 92 3.23 -4.34 -0.77
CA THR A 92 3.45 -5.02 -2.06
C THR A 92 4.70 -5.88 -2.03
N ASP A 93 5.82 -5.32 -1.56
CA ASP A 93 7.10 -6.01 -1.50
C ASP A 93 7.08 -7.18 -0.51
N ALA A 94 6.43 -7.00 0.64
CA ALA A 94 6.25 -8.07 1.62
C ALA A 94 5.43 -9.23 1.04
N THR A 95 4.35 -8.93 0.31
CA THR A 95 3.51 -9.95 -0.34
C THR A 95 4.28 -10.71 -1.42
N LYS A 96 5.10 -10.01 -2.22
CA LYS A 96 5.99 -10.66 -3.19
C LYS A 96 7.01 -11.57 -2.51
N ALA A 97 7.65 -11.09 -1.44
CA ALA A 97 8.64 -11.87 -0.69
C ALA A 97 8.02 -13.14 -0.08
N TYR A 98 6.76 -13.06 0.37
CA TYR A 98 5.98 -14.21 0.85
C TYR A 98 5.78 -15.25 -0.26
N ILE A 99 5.23 -14.84 -1.41
CA ILE A 99 5.01 -15.73 -2.57
C ILE A 99 6.33 -16.37 -3.05
N ASP A 100 7.39 -15.58 -3.17
CA ASP A 100 8.71 -16.08 -3.58
C ASP A 100 9.29 -17.08 -2.58
N GLY A 101 9.00 -16.90 -1.29
CA GLY A 101 9.35 -17.83 -0.22
C GLY A 101 8.66 -19.18 -0.40
N ASP A 102 7.36 -19.17 -0.64
CA ASP A 102 6.55 -20.38 -0.85
C ASP A 102 7.02 -21.18 -2.05
N ILE A 103 7.29 -20.51 -3.17
CA ILE A 103 7.82 -21.15 -4.38
C ILE A 103 9.16 -21.83 -4.10
N LYS A 104 10.06 -21.17 -3.37
CA LYS A 104 11.38 -21.74 -3.00
C LYS A 104 11.24 -22.94 -2.04
N MET A 105 10.31 -22.88 -1.11
CA MET A 105 10.04 -24.01 -0.19
C MET A 105 9.45 -25.20 -0.95
N ALA A 106 8.50 -24.96 -1.86
CA ALA A 106 7.93 -25.97 -2.73
C ALA A 106 9.00 -26.64 -3.61
N GLU A 107 9.87 -25.86 -4.25
CA GLU A 107 10.97 -26.39 -5.07
C GLU A 107 11.92 -27.28 -4.24
N LYS A 108 12.31 -26.84 -3.04
CA LYS A 108 13.17 -27.62 -2.13
C LYS A 108 12.49 -28.91 -1.67
N ALA A 109 11.20 -28.86 -1.38
CA ALA A 109 10.42 -30.04 -0.98
C ALA A 109 10.35 -31.06 -2.13
N GLN A 110 10.11 -30.60 -3.36
CA GLN A 110 10.09 -31.45 -4.55
C GLN A 110 11.45 -32.11 -4.80
N LYS A 111 12.55 -31.34 -4.70
CA LYS A 111 13.92 -31.89 -4.81
C LYS A 111 14.18 -32.98 -3.77
N ARG A 112 13.85 -32.71 -2.51
CA ARG A 112 14.00 -33.69 -1.42
C ARG A 112 13.15 -34.94 -1.61
N ALA A 113 11.95 -34.80 -2.19
CA ALA A 113 11.08 -35.94 -2.48
C ALA A 113 11.68 -36.85 -3.58
N VAL A 114 12.36 -36.27 -4.58
CA VAL A 114 13.10 -37.04 -5.60
C VAL A 114 14.31 -37.75 -4.99
N ASP A 115 15.02 -37.11 -4.08
CA ASP A 115 16.20 -37.68 -3.41
C ASP A 115 15.85 -38.68 -2.29
N ALA A 116 14.56 -38.85 -1.96
CA ALA A 116 14.14 -39.74 -0.90
C ALA A 116 14.35 -41.21 -1.30
N PRO A 117 14.90 -42.06 -0.41
CA PRO A 117 15.06 -43.49 -0.68
C PRO A 117 13.73 -44.14 -1.02
N SER A 118 13.70 -45.04 -2.01
CA SER A 118 12.47 -45.74 -2.38
C SER A 118 11.95 -46.61 -1.22
N PRO A 119 10.61 -46.73 -1.03
CA PRO A 119 10.03 -47.55 0.05
C PRO A 119 10.41 -49.04 -0.01
N GLN A 120 10.94 -49.51 -1.14
CA GLN A 120 11.33 -50.91 -1.37
C GLN A 120 12.70 -51.26 -0.77
N ALA A 121 13.45 -50.30 -0.23
CA ALA A 121 14.77 -50.55 0.36
C ALA A 121 14.74 -51.11 1.80
N GLY A 122 13.56 -51.36 2.40
CA GLY A 122 13.45 -51.63 3.84
C GLY A 122 12.44 -52.68 4.33
N GLY A 123 11.79 -53.49 3.47
CA GLY A 123 10.79 -54.45 3.94
C GLY A 123 10.72 -55.73 3.12
N LYS A 124 11.18 -56.85 3.70
CA LYS A 124 10.62 -58.17 3.37
C LYS A 124 9.23 -58.22 4.02
N TRP A 125 8.21 -58.51 3.22
CA TRP A 125 6.90 -58.96 3.71
C TRP A 125 7.03 -60.34 4.34
#